data_AF-A0A6N0E6S4-F1
#
_entry.id   AF-A0A6N0E6S4-F1
#
_cell.length_a   1.000
_cell.length_b   1.000
_cell.length_c   1.000
_cell.angle_alpha   90.00
_cell.angle_beta   90.00
_cell.angle_gamma   90.00
#
_symmetry.space_group_name_H-M   'P 1'
#
loop_
_entity.id
_entity.type
_entity.pdbx_description
1 polymer ?
#
loop_
_entity_poly.entity_id
_entity_poly.type
_entity_poly.pdbx_seq_one_letter_code
_entity_poly.pdbx_strand_id
1 'polypeptide(L)'
;MALATRDLLLKEAETLMRTRGYAAFSYADLAEKVGIRKASVHHHFPTKEALGTALIDSYLQDFEAALEQILAEEKTASARLTRYAEFFASSMRAGMMPLCGALSAEAFVLPASLQERVGNFFELHLSWLAKVIRDGRKAGELKADLKPRQTAIMLLSTLEGASLVSWATQQKNIVTPTFKEVLSGLEA
;
A
#
# COMPACT_ATOMS: atom_id res chain seq x y z
N MET A 1 7.89 3.79 -24.81
CA MET A 1 8.75 4.89 -24.34
C MET A 1 9.70 4.33 -23.30
N ALA A 2 11.00 4.63 -23.38
CA ALA A 2 11.91 4.33 -22.30
C ALA A 2 11.55 5.21 -21.09
N LEU A 3 11.48 4.64 -19.88
CA LEU A 3 11.26 5.40 -18.65
C LEU A 3 12.40 6.40 -18.47
N ALA A 4 12.09 7.61 -17.99
CA ALA A 4 13.13 8.54 -17.60
C ALA A 4 13.97 7.91 -16.46
N THR A 5 15.26 8.21 -16.40
CA THR A 5 16.17 7.66 -15.36
C THR A 5 15.64 7.90 -13.95
N ARG A 6 14.98 9.04 -13.72
CA ARG A 6 14.32 9.36 -12.44
C ARG A 6 13.23 8.36 -12.08
N ASP A 7 12.40 7.94 -13.04
CA ASP A 7 11.29 7.03 -12.80
C ASP A 7 11.79 5.59 -12.60
N LEU A 8 12.85 5.20 -13.30
CA LEU A 8 13.56 3.94 -13.05
C LEU A 8 14.12 3.89 -11.63
N LEU A 9 14.74 4.99 -11.17
CA LEU A 9 15.23 5.10 -9.79
C LEU A 9 14.11 4.97 -8.76
N LEU A 10 12.95 5.60 -8.99
CA LEU A 10 11.79 5.48 -8.10
C LEU A 10 11.26 4.04 -8.04
N LYS A 11 11.11 3.40 -9.20
CA LYS A 11 10.62 2.02 -9.31
C LYS A 11 11.54 1.02 -8.60
N GLU A 12 12.86 1.15 -8.78
CA GLU A 12 13.83 0.29 -8.10
C GLU A 12 13.87 0.59 -6.60
N ALA A 13 13.75 1.85 -6.20
CA ALA A 13 13.66 2.23 -4.78
C ALA A 13 12.40 1.68 -4.12
N GLU A 14 11.25 1.68 -4.81
CA GLU A 14 10.01 1.06 -4.33
C GLU A 14 10.20 -0.45 -4.15
N THR A 15 10.77 -1.12 -5.14
CA THR A 15 11.06 -2.55 -5.08
C THR A 15 11.96 -2.87 -3.88
N LEU A 16 13.05 -2.14 -3.68
CA LEU A 16 13.97 -2.35 -2.56
C LEU A 16 13.30 -2.03 -1.22
N MET A 17 12.53 -0.95 -1.13
CA MET A 17 11.82 -0.59 0.10
C MET A 17 10.80 -1.64 0.51
N ARG A 18 10.06 -2.20 -0.45
CA ARG A 18 9.00 -3.19 -0.18
C ARG A 18 9.52 -4.62 0.03
N THR A 19 10.79 -4.88 -0.28
CA THR A 19 11.40 -6.21 -0.13
C THR A 19 12.47 -6.29 0.96
N ARG A 20 13.16 -5.19 1.23
CA ARG A 20 14.28 -5.13 2.19
C ARG A 20 14.09 -4.10 3.29
N GLY A 21 13.21 -3.12 3.10
CA GLY A 21 13.06 -1.97 3.99
C GLY A 21 13.85 -0.75 3.51
N TYR A 22 13.40 0.43 3.94
CA TYR A 22 14.06 1.72 3.73
C TYR A 22 15.50 1.70 4.26
N ALA A 23 15.76 1.17 5.46
CA ALA A 23 17.11 1.18 6.04
C ALA A 23 18.12 0.35 5.22
N ALA A 24 17.65 -0.69 4.53
CA ALA A 24 18.48 -1.75 3.97
C ALA A 24 19.01 -1.52 2.53
N PHE A 25 18.70 -0.38 1.89
CA PHE A 25 19.27 -0.05 0.58
C PHE A 25 20.01 1.29 0.55
N SER A 26 20.95 1.43 -0.37
CA SER A 26 21.78 2.60 -0.58
C SER A 26 21.68 3.12 -2.02
N TYR A 27 22.24 4.31 -2.26
CA TYR A 27 22.37 4.83 -3.62
C TYR A 27 23.31 4.01 -4.48
N ALA A 28 24.24 3.25 -3.88
CA ALA A 28 25.08 2.33 -4.63
C ALA A 28 24.25 1.18 -5.19
N ASP A 29 23.36 0.59 -4.36
CA ASP A 29 22.45 -0.47 -4.78
C ASP A 29 21.55 -0.01 -5.93
N LEU A 30 21.01 1.20 -5.84
CA LEU A 30 20.17 1.79 -6.90
C LEU A 30 20.95 2.06 -8.19
N ALA A 31 22.15 2.63 -8.06
CA ALA A 31 23.00 2.92 -9.20
C ALA A 31 23.38 1.64 -9.95
N GLU A 32 23.72 0.57 -9.22
CA GLU A 32 24.00 -0.74 -9.78
C GLU A 32 22.79 -1.33 -10.50
N LYS A 33 21.60 -1.31 -9.86
CA LYS A 33 20.35 -1.83 -10.44
C LYS A 33 19.94 -1.11 -11.72
N VAL A 34 20.09 0.20 -11.76
CA VAL A 34 19.71 1.04 -12.92
C VAL A 34 20.81 1.12 -13.98
N GLY A 35 22.05 0.70 -13.65
CA GLY A 35 23.19 0.75 -14.57
C GLY A 35 23.76 2.15 -14.78
N ILE A 36 23.73 2.99 -13.73
CA ILE A 36 24.23 4.38 -13.76
C ILE A 36 25.32 4.58 -12.71
N ARG A 37 26.01 5.73 -12.75
CA ARG A 37 26.98 6.11 -11.72
C ARG A 37 26.24 6.58 -10.47
N LYS A 38 26.78 6.27 -9.27
CA LYS A 38 26.25 6.75 -7.99
C LYS A 38 26.04 8.27 -7.94
N ALA A 39 26.95 9.04 -8.53
CA ALA A 39 26.83 10.50 -8.63
C ALA A 39 25.58 10.95 -9.40
N SER A 40 25.14 10.18 -10.41
CA SER A 40 23.91 10.45 -11.15
C SER A 40 22.65 10.26 -10.30
N VAL A 41 22.66 9.37 -9.31
CA VAL A 41 21.55 9.23 -8.35
C VAL A 41 21.38 10.51 -7.53
N HIS A 42 22.48 11.08 -7.04
CA HIS A 42 22.47 12.34 -6.29
C HIS A 42 21.96 13.54 -7.11
N HIS A 43 22.16 13.52 -8.43
CA HIS A 43 21.62 14.55 -9.31
C HIS A 43 20.08 14.52 -9.36
N HIS A 44 19.47 13.34 -9.32
CA HIS A 44 18.01 13.19 -9.30
C HIS A 44 17.41 13.35 -7.91
N PHE A 45 18.10 12.84 -6.89
CA PHE A 45 17.66 12.86 -5.50
C PHE A 45 18.83 13.26 -4.61
N PRO A 46 18.87 14.51 -4.12
CA PRO A 46 19.99 15.00 -3.32
C PRO A 46 20.21 14.19 -2.04
N THR A 47 19.12 13.72 -1.42
CA THR A 47 19.13 12.93 -0.18
C THR A 47 18.22 11.71 -0.28
N LYS A 48 18.53 10.65 0.47
CA LYS A 48 17.69 9.45 0.54
C LYS A 48 16.27 9.77 1.05
N GLU A 49 16.14 10.77 1.90
CA GLU A 49 14.85 11.32 2.34
C GLU A 49 14.07 11.97 1.18
N ALA A 50 14.74 12.72 0.29
CA ALA A 50 14.09 13.28 -0.90
C ALA A 50 13.62 12.18 -1.88
N LEU A 51 14.41 11.11 -2.02
CA LEU A 51 13.99 9.91 -2.77
C LEU A 51 12.76 9.24 -2.13
N GLY A 52 12.81 9.00 -0.82
CA GLY A 52 11.70 8.39 -0.08
C GLY A 52 10.43 9.23 -0.16
N THR A 53 10.56 10.56 -0.04
CA THR A 53 9.45 11.51 -0.18
C THR A 53 8.82 11.41 -1.56
N ALA A 54 9.64 11.53 -2.62
CA ALA A 54 9.13 11.48 -4.00
C ALA A 54 8.46 10.14 -4.33
N LEU A 55 8.95 9.04 -3.75
CA LEU A 55 8.38 7.72 -3.91
C LEU A 55 7.03 7.60 -3.22
N ILE A 56 6.94 7.96 -1.94
CA ILE A 56 5.68 7.89 -1.20
C ILE A 56 4.63 8.77 -1.87
N ASP A 57 5.01 9.98 -2.32
CA ASP A 57 4.08 10.91 -2.96
C ASP A 57 3.57 10.39 -4.30
N SER A 58 4.47 9.83 -5.12
CA SER A 58 4.07 9.18 -6.39
C SER A 58 3.13 8.00 -6.12
N TYR A 59 3.45 7.16 -5.14
CA TYR A 59 2.62 6.01 -4.81
C TYR A 59 1.25 6.43 -4.28
N LEU A 60 1.18 7.46 -3.42
CA LEU A 60 -0.08 7.97 -2.90
C LEU A 60 -0.97 8.52 -4.01
N GLN A 61 -0.42 9.25 -4.98
CA GLN A 61 -1.17 9.74 -6.13
C GLN A 61 -1.78 8.58 -6.94
N ASP A 62 -0.97 7.56 -7.25
CA ASP A 62 -1.45 6.38 -7.98
C ASP A 62 -2.50 5.60 -7.17
N PHE A 63 -2.32 5.49 -5.85
CA PHE A 63 -3.22 4.81 -4.96
C PHE A 63 -4.57 5.54 -4.84
N GLU A 64 -4.57 6.85 -4.64
CA GLU A 64 -5.78 7.67 -4.61
C GLU A 64 -6.57 7.56 -5.92
N ALA A 65 -5.90 7.68 -7.07
CA ALA A 65 -6.53 7.50 -8.38
C ALA A 65 -7.15 6.11 -8.52
N ALA A 66 -6.47 5.06 -8.06
CA ALA A 66 -7.00 3.70 -8.09
C ALA A 66 -8.21 3.52 -7.15
N LEU A 67 -8.22 4.18 -5.98
CA LEU A 67 -9.37 4.19 -5.07
C LEU A 67 -10.58 4.90 -5.68
N GLU A 68 -10.38 5.99 -6.40
CA GLU A 68 -11.43 6.69 -7.15
C GLU A 68 -11.99 5.82 -8.27
N GLN A 69 -11.11 5.14 -9.02
CA GLN A 69 -11.49 4.21 -10.07
C GLN A 69 -12.38 3.07 -9.52
N ILE A 70 -12.04 2.50 -8.35
CA ILE A 70 -12.87 1.48 -7.70
C ILE A 70 -14.28 2.01 -7.41
N LEU A 71 -14.41 3.25 -6.93
CA LEU A 71 -15.72 3.85 -6.65
C LEU A 71 -16.54 4.07 -7.93
N ALA A 72 -15.88 4.36 -9.06
CA ALA A 72 -16.51 4.58 -10.35
C ALA A 72 -16.95 3.28 -11.05
N GLU A 73 -16.14 2.22 -10.95
CA GLU A 73 -16.36 0.97 -11.68
C GLU A 73 -17.23 -0.04 -10.91
N GLU A 74 -17.04 -0.13 -9.58
CA GLU A 74 -17.71 -1.13 -8.76
C GLU A 74 -19.02 -0.61 -8.16
N LYS A 75 -20.08 -1.41 -8.30
CA LYS A 75 -21.44 -1.01 -7.93
C LYS A 75 -21.77 -1.25 -6.46
N THR A 76 -21.27 -2.34 -5.87
CA THR A 76 -21.59 -2.74 -4.50
C THR A 76 -20.41 -2.49 -3.56
N ALA A 77 -20.69 -2.30 -2.28
CA ALA A 77 -19.70 -2.18 -1.22
C ALA A 77 -18.84 -3.46 -1.14
N SER A 78 -19.42 -4.65 -1.26
CA SER A 78 -18.68 -5.91 -1.26
C SER A 78 -17.69 -6.00 -2.43
N ALA A 79 -18.10 -5.59 -3.64
CA ALA A 79 -17.21 -5.55 -4.80
C ALA A 79 -16.09 -4.52 -4.62
N ARG A 80 -16.40 -3.31 -4.12
CA ARG A 80 -15.40 -2.27 -3.81
C ARG A 80 -14.37 -2.74 -2.80
N LEU A 81 -14.82 -3.35 -1.70
CA LEU A 81 -13.94 -3.87 -0.64
C LEU A 81 -13.07 -5.03 -1.16
N THR A 82 -13.65 -5.92 -1.97
CA THR A 82 -12.90 -7.02 -2.62
C THR A 82 -11.84 -6.48 -3.57
N ARG A 83 -12.18 -5.47 -4.38
CA ARG A 83 -11.24 -4.84 -5.32
C ARG A 83 -10.12 -4.09 -4.59
N TYR A 84 -10.42 -3.45 -3.47
CA TYR A 84 -9.43 -2.83 -2.60
C TYR A 84 -8.44 -3.86 -2.00
N ALA A 85 -8.91 -5.03 -1.57
CA ALA A 85 -8.03 -6.10 -1.07
C ALA A 85 -7.02 -6.58 -2.13
N GLU A 86 -7.29 -6.34 -3.41
CA GLU A 86 -6.41 -6.70 -4.51
C GLU A 86 -5.08 -5.93 -4.49
N PHE A 87 -5.01 -4.74 -3.91
CA PHE A 87 -3.73 -4.02 -3.72
C PHE A 87 -2.75 -4.82 -2.84
N PHE A 88 -3.27 -5.47 -1.79
CA PHE A 88 -2.49 -6.29 -0.89
C PHE A 88 -2.15 -7.63 -1.54
N ALA A 89 -3.13 -8.29 -2.17
CA ALA A 89 -2.92 -9.57 -2.84
C ALA A 89 -1.92 -9.47 -4.01
N SER A 90 -2.02 -8.41 -4.83
CA SER A 90 -1.09 -8.16 -5.95
C SER A 90 0.34 -7.91 -5.49
N SER A 91 0.50 -7.18 -4.37
CA SER A 91 1.79 -7.00 -3.70
C SER A 91 2.44 -8.35 -3.38
N MET A 92 1.69 -9.24 -2.72
CA MET A 92 2.21 -10.55 -2.35
C MET A 92 2.53 -11.43 -3.56
N ARG A 93 1.71 -11.40 -4.62
CA ARG A 93 2.02 -12.13 -5.86
C ARG A 93 3.33 -11.67 -6.48
N ALA A 94 3.57 -10.36 -6.47
CA ALA A 94 4.82 -9.74 -6.93
C ALA A 94 6.01 -9.99 -5.99
N GLY A 95 5.83 -10.67 -4.86
CA GLY A 95 6.91 -10.93 -3.89
C GLY A 95 7.34 -9.69 -3.14
N MET A 96 6.42 -8.74 -2.94
CA MET A 96 6.65 -7.47 -2.26
C MET A 96 5.64 -7.30 -1.13
N MET A 97 6.05 -6.74 0.00
CA MET A 97 5.10 -6.28 1.00
C MET A 97 4.21 -5.17 0.42
N PRO A 98 2.97 -4.99 0.87
CA PRO A 98 2.22 -3.75 0.66
C PRO A 98 3.07 -2.56 1.13
N LEU A 99 3.04 -1.42 0.41
CA LEU A 99 3.93 -0.30 0.75
C LEU A 99 3.65 0.25 2.16
N CYS A 100 2.38 0.34 2.56
CA CYS A 100 1.97 0.73 3.92
C CYS A 100 2.54 -0.21 4.97
N GLY A 101 2.45 -1.53 4.75
CA GLY A 101 3.06 -2.53 5.62
C GLY A 101 4.58 -2.41 5.71
N ALA A 102 5.27 -2.23 4.58
CA ALA A 102 6.72 -2.08 4.54
C ALA A 102 7.22 -0.82 5.28
N LEU A 103 6.54 0.32 5.06
CA LEU A 103 6.89 1.58 5.69
C LEU A 103 6.57 1.59 7.19
N SER A 104 5.42 1.05 7.59
CA SER A 104 5.01 1.00 9.00
C SER A 104 5.91 0.09 9.84
N ALA A 105 6.40 -1.02 9.27
CA ALA A 105 7.36 -1.90 9.93
C ALA A 105 8.69 -1.19 10.30
N GLU A 106 9.05 -0.14 9.55
CA GLU A 106 10.26 0.65 9.78
C GLU A 106 9.99 2.06 10.30
N ALA A 107 8.76 2.36 10.74
CA ALA A 107 8.35 3.73 11.09
C ALA A 107 9.34 4.46 12.01
N PHE A 108 9.89 3.78 13.03
CA PHE A 108 10.82 4.42 13.99
C PHE A 108 12.22 4.73 13.43
N VAL A 109 12.64 4.10 12.32
CA VAL A 109 13.95 4.36 11.69
C VAL A 109 13.85 5.30 10.49
N LEU A 110 12.62 5.66 10.09
CA LEU A 110 12.39 6.66 9.04
C LEU A 110 12.69 8.08 9.54
N PRO A 111 13.15 9.00 8.65
CA PRO A 111 13.13 10.43 8.93
C PRO A 111 11.73 10.91 9.33
N ALA A 112 11.65 11.92 10.21
CA ALA A 112 10.38 12.43 10.74
C ALA A 112 9.37 12.83 9.65
N SER A 113 9.84 13.42 8.56
CA SER A 113 9.01 13.79 7.40
C SER A 113 8.35 12.58 6.74
N LEU A 114 9.02 11.42 6.70
CA LEU A 114 8.46 10.20 6.16
C LEU A 114 7.51 9.53 7.15
N GLN A 115 7.78 9.61 8.47
CA GLN A 115 6.88 9.10 9.51
C GLN A 115 5.49 9.75 9.43
N GLU A 116 5.44 11.08 9.27
CA GLU A 116 4.20 11.82 9.10
C GLU A 116 3.41 11.33 7.86
N ARG A 117 4.11 11.12 6.74
CA ARG A 117 3.51 10.59 5.51
C ARG A 117 2.96 9.18 5.69
N VAL A 118 3.62 8.32 6.46
CA VAL A 118 3.09 7.00 6.81
C VAL A 118 1.78 7.13 7.57
N GLY A 119 1.71 8.02 8.56
CA GLY A 119 0.47 8.29 9.29
C GLY A 119 -0.67 8.73 8.36
N ASN A 120 -0.40 9.70 7.48
CA ASN A 120 -1.37 10.19 6.50
C ASN A 120 -1.83 9.07 5.54
N PHE A 121 -0.92 8.19 5.14
CA PHE A 121 -1.24 7.06 4.28
C PHE A 121 -2.22 6.08 4.95
N PHE A 122 -2.00 5.74 6.23
CA PHE A 122 -2.95 4.92 6.97
C PHE A 122 -4.31 5.61 7.15
N GLU A 123 -4.33 6.93 7.40
CA GLU A 123 -5.59 7.67 7.48
C GLU A 123 -6.36 7.70 6.15
N LEU A 124 -5.67 7.74 5.00
CA LEU A 124 -6.28 7.60 3.68
C LEU A 124 -7.00 6.25 3.54
N HIS A 125 -6.31 5.14 3.85
CA HIS A 125 -6.90 3.80 3.84
C HIS A 125 -8.16 3.72 4.72
N LEU A 126 -8.04 4.17 5.98
CA LEU A 126 -9.12 4.07 6.95
C LEU A 126 -10.31 4.97 6.60
N SER A 127 -10.06 6.16 6.05
CA SER A 127 -11.11 7.09 5.63
C SER A 127 -11.88 6.55 4.43
N TRP A 128 -11.18 6.02 3.43
CA TRP A 128 -11.82 5.41 2.25
C TRP A 128 -12.64 4.17 2.62
N LEU A 129 -12.08 3.24 3.42
CA LEU A 129 -12.79 2.06 3.89
C LEU A 129 -14.04 2.44 4.69
N ALA A 130 -13.91 3.38 5.64
CA ALA A 130 -15.04 3.84 6.44
C ALA A 130 -16.14 4.50 5.59
N LYS A 131 -15.78 5.16 4.47
CA LYS A 131 -16.74 5.69 3.50
C LYS A 131 -17.50 4.54 2.82
N VAL A 132 -16.80 3.56 2.26
CA VAL A 132 -17.42 2.42 1.57
C VAL A 132 -18.35 1.64 2.50
N ILE A 133 -17.94 1.40 3.75
CA ILE A 133 -18.76 0.71 4.75
C ILE A 133 -20.02 1.52 5.08
N ARG A 134 -19.90 2.84 5.25
CA ARG A 134 -21.04 3.72 5.53
C ARG A 134 -22.05 3.73 4.39
N ASP A 135 -21.57 3.76 3.15
CA ASP A 135 -22.42 3.77 1.96
C ASP A 135 -23.10 2.40 1.77
N GLY A 136 -22.38 1.30 1.96
CA GLY A 136 -22.94 -0.06 1.94
C GLY A 136 -24.03 -0.29 3.00
N ARG A 137 -23.84 0.25 4.21
CA ARG A 137 -24.89 0.25 5.25
C ARG A 137 -26.15 0.99 4.82
N LYS A 138 -26.00 2.17 4.22
CA LYS A 138 -27.14 2.97 3.74
C LYS A 138 -27.89 2.28 2.61
N ALA A 139 -27.18 1.54 1.76
CA ALA A 139 -27.73 0.76 0.66
C ALA A 139 -28.35 -0.58 1.10
N GLY A 140 -28.18 -0.98 2.38
CA GLY A 140 -28.66 -2.28 2.89
C GLY A 140 -27.81 -3.47 2.44
N GLU A 141 -26.61 -3.24 1.91
CA GLU A 141 -25.69 -4.30 1.44
C GLU A 141 -24.83 -4.86 2.59
N LEU A 142 -24.57 -4.05 3.61
CA LEU A 142 -23.80 -4.42 4.79
C LEU A 142 -24.65 -4.24 6.05
N LYS A 143 -24.38 -5.05 7.08
CA LYS A 143 -25.12 -5.05 8.35
C LYS A 143 -25.23 -3.65 8.96
N ALA A 144 -26.44 -3.30 9.39
CA ALA A 144 -26.78 -1.94 9.82
C ALA A 144 -26.06 -1.48 11.11
N ASP A 145 -25.63 -2.41 11.96
CA ASP A 145 -24.99 -2.16 13.25
C ASP A 145 -23.46 -1.96 13.17
N LEU A 146 -22.86 -2.16 11.99
CA LEU A 146 -21.43 -1.95 11.77
C LEU A 146 -21.01 -0.51 12.07
N LYS A 147 -19.95 -0.35 12.87
CA LYS A 147 -19.34 0.95 13.15
C LYS A 147 -18.26 1.22 12.09
N PRO A 148 -18.44 2.16 11.14
CA PRO A 148 -17.63 2.19 9.91
C PRO A 148 -16.13 2.35 10.15
N ARG A 149 -15.73 3.17 11.14
CA ARG A 149 -14.31 3.39 11.45
C ARG A 149 -13.67 2.16 12.09
N GLN A 150 -14.35 1.51 13.04
CA GLN A 150 -13.85 0.29 13.68
C GLN A 150 -13.80 -0.87 12.69
N THR A 151 -14.81 -1.01 11.83
CA THR A 151 -14.83 -2.01 10.77
C THR A 151 -13.73 -1.74 9.73
N ALA A 152 -13.45 -0.47 9.39
CA ALA A 152 -12.31 -0.12 8.52
C ALA A 152 -10.96 -0.53 9.12
N ILE A 153 -10.75 -0.27 10.41
CA ILE A 153 -9.54 -0.70 11.13
C ILE A 153 -9.43 -2.23 11.11
N MET A 154 -10.52 -2.95 11.40
CA MET A 154 -10.54 -4.41 11.36
C MET A 154 -10.17 -4.94 9.98
N LEU A 155 -10.79 -4.44 8.91
CA LEU A 155 -10.51 -4.86 7.53
C LEU A 155 -9.06 -4.57 7.11
N LEU A 156 -8.53 -3.39 7.45
CA LEU A 156 -7.14 -3.05 7.17
C LEU A 156 -6.18 -3.96 7.95
N SER A 157 -6.44 -4.19 9.25
CA SER A 157 -5.66 -5.10 10.08
C SER A 157 -5.69 -6.53 9.56
N THR A 158 -6.82 -7.00 9.03
CA THR A 158 -6.91 -8.32 8.37
C THR A 158 -5.98 -8.39 7.16
N LEU A 159 -5.96 -7.36 6.30
CA LEU A 159 -5.13 -7.32 5.10
C LEU A 159 -3.64 -7.21 5.42
N GLU A 160 -3.26 -6.35 6.37
CA GLU A 160 -1.89 -6.21 6.86
C GLU A 160 -1.39 -7.51 7.51
N GLY A 161 -2.20 -8.08 8.41
CA GLY A 161 -1.89 -9.34 9.07
C GLY A 161 -1.78 -10.51 8.09
N ALA A 162 -2.70 -10.63 7.13
CA ALA A 162 -2.62 -11.66 6.10
C ALA A 162 -1.40 -11.46 5.19
N SER A 163 -1.03 -10.22 4.87
CA SER A 163 0.19 -9.93 4.09
C SER A 163 1.44 -10.34 4.86
N LEU A 164 1.49 -10.06 6.16
CA LEU A 164 2.60 -10.46 7.04
C LEU A 164 2.72 -11.99 7.16
N VAL A 165 1.60 -12.69 7.35
CA VAL A 165 1.59 -14.17 7.37
C VAL A 165 2.04 -14.72 6.01
N SER A 166 1.60 -14.10 4.91
CA SER A 166 1.97 -14.49 3.55
C SER A 166 3.47 -14.32 3.32
N TRP A 167 4.03 -13.22 3.83
CA TRP A 167 5.46 -12.93 3.81
C TRP A 167 6.27 -13.96 4.62
N ALA A 168 5.83 -14.27 5.83
CA ALA A 168 6.54 -15.21 6.70
C ALA A 168 6.49 -16.66 6.20
N THR A 169 5.36 -17.08 5.63
CA THR A 169 5.13 -18.48 5.18
C THR A 169 5.46 -18.71 3.72
N GLN A 170 5.70 -17.63 2.95
CA GLN A 170 5.84 -17.63 1.49
C GLN A 170 4.60 -18.17 0.73
N GLN A 171 3.45 -18.29 1.42
CA GLN A 171 2.18 -18.69 0.81
C GLN A 171 1.47 -17.46 0.23
N LYS A 172 1.54 -17.29 -1.09
CA LYS A 172 1.09 -16.06 -1.78
C LYS A 172 -0.44 -15.94 -1.94
N ASN A 173 -1.20 -16.99 -1.68
CA ASN A 173 -2.64 -17.07 -1.97
C ASN A 173 -3.54 -16.91 -0.73
N ILE A 174 -3.03 -16.39 0.39
CA ILE A 174 -3.80 -16.32 1.65
C ILE A 174 -4.57 -15.01 1.83
N VAL A 175 -4.08 -13.89 1.26
CA VAL A 175 -4.65 -12.55 1.51
C VAL A 175 -6.12 -12.47 1.08
N THR A 176 -6.42 -12.82 -0.18
CA THR A 176 -7.78 -12.71 -0.71
C THR A 176 -8.77 -13.65 -0.01
N PRO A 177 -8.48 -14.95 0.21
CA PRO A 177 -9.40 -15.83 0.96
C PRO A 177 -9.66 -15.36 2.38
N THR A 178 -8.61 -14.98 3.13
CA THR A 178 -8.77 -14.48 4.51
C THR A 178 -9.63 -13.21 4.54
N PHE A 179 -9.43 -12.29 3.60
CA PHE A 179 -10.25 -11.09 3.51
C PHE A 179 -11.71 -11.40 3.16
N LYS A 180 -11.96 -12.30 2.20
CA LYS A 180 -13.31 -12.70 1.80
C LYS A 180 -14.09 -13.36 2.94
N GLU A 181 -13.42 -14.16 3.76
CA GLU A 181 -14.04 -14.78 4.95
C GLU A 181 -14.48 -13.73 5.97
N VAL A 182 -13.67 -12.69 6.20
CA VAL A 182 -14.06 -11.58 7.07
C VAL A 182 -15.19 -10.76 6.44
N LEU A 183 -15.13 -10.51 5.14
CA LEU A 183 -16.12 -9.69 4.42
C LEU A 183 -17.51 -10.34 4.39
N SER A 184 -17.60 -11.66 4.18
CA SER A 184 -18.89 -12.38 4.18
C SER A 184 -19.61 -12.25 5.53
N GLY A 185 -18.85 -12.17 6.63
CA GLY A 185 -19.38 -11.90 7.96
C GLY A 185 -20.01 -10.51 8.14
N LEU A 186 -19.82 -9.58 7.20
CA LEU A 186 -20.30 -8.19 7.25
C LEU A 186 -21.51 -7.93 6.36
N GLU A 187 -21.79 -8.82 5.41
CA GLU A 187 -22.92 -8.72 4.47
C GLU A 187 -24.26 -8.88 5.21
N ALA A 188 -25.29 -8.16 4.76
CA ALA A 188 -26.61 -8.09 5.39
C ALA A 188 -27.49 -9.33 5.11
#